data_AF-A0A1H8ZEE5-F1
#
_entry.id   AF-A0A1H8ZEE5-F1
#
_cell.length_a   1.000
_cell.length_b   1.000
_cell.length_c   1.000
_cell.angle_alpha   90.00
_cell.angle_beta   90.00
_cell.angle_gamma   90.00
#
_symmetry.space_group_name_H-M   'P 1'
#
loop_
_entity.id
_entity.type
_entity.pdbx_description
1 polymer ?
#
loop_
_entity_poly.entity_id
_entity_poly.type
_entity_poly.pdbx_seq_one_letter_code
_entity_poly.pdbx_strand_id
1 'polypeptide(L)'
;MRYRENQITIMTKFFLASAILLLATTISYAQVNASVGEASDRPATTYQNAPALQNFVAGFPEINVGFLHVYANPSIDPEETYLMRGTEASSTLKALLPVDFQKMARNMDAKVYGAAAIRGINENMYIVRMDGAEQDRLELFAIRGNKVVHLKTLAYQFCESGKCEQLDSYITDVDGDTNLDLVQISRVMRNSGVTAETKKVFTLQERNREWKKTNQLEVPWESIKFYDSRTDDK
;
A
#
# COMPACT_ATOMS: atom_id res chain seq x y z
N MET A 1 -65.31 -44.11 -10.08
CA MET A 1 -64.63 -42.84 -9.74
C MET A 1 -63.40 -43.19 -8.91
N ARG A 2 -62.21 -43.57 -9.39
CA ARG A 2 -61.31 -43.25 -10.52
C ARG A 2 -60.71 -41.84 -10.54
N TYR A 3 -59.42 -41.84 -10.21
CA TYR A 3 -58.32 -41.00 -10.70
C TYR A 3 -58.34 -39.51 -10.33
N ARG A 4 -57.69 -39.16 -9.22
CA ARG A 4 -56.94 -37.91 -9.03
C ARG A 4 -56.26 -37.97 -7.67
N GLU A 5 -54.98 -38.36 -7.61
CA GLU A 5 -54.14 -38.02 -6.44
C GLU A 5 -52.62 -38.31 -6.59
N ASN A 6 -52.15 -38.98 -7.65
CA ASN A 6 -50.74 -39.37 -7.76
C ASN A 6 -49.91 -38.59 -8.80
N GLN A 7 -50.19 -37.31 -9.07
CA GLN A 7 -49.46 -36.53 -10.09
C GLN A 7 -48.59 -35.39 -9.54
N ILE A 8 -48.67 -35.04 -8.24
CA ILE A 8 -47.97 -33.86 -7.72
C ILE A 8 -46.58 -34.19 -7.16
N THR A 9 -46.31 -35.44 -6.77
CA THR A 9 -45.07 -35.80 -6.05
C THR A 9 -43.89 -36.16 -6.95
N ILE A 10 -44.08 -36.26 -8.27
CA ILE A 10 -43.01 -36.66 -9.22
C ILE A 10 -42.32 -35.44 -9.86
N MET A 11 -43.00 -34.30 -10.01
CA MET A 11 -42.40 -33.09 -10.62
C MET A 11 -41.42 -32.36 -9.69
N THR A 12 -41.54 -32.48 -8.37
CA THR A 12 -40.65 -31.79 -7.41
C THR A 12 -39.29 -32.48 -7.23
N LYS A 13 -39.13 -33.74 -7.62
CA LYS A 13 -37.85 -34.46 -7.53
C LYS A 13 -36.90 -34.19 -8.70
N PHE A 14 -37.42 -33.76 -9.86
CA PHE A 14 -36.59 -33.43 -11.01
C PHE A 14 -36.00 -32.01 -10.98
N PHE A 15 -36.67 -31.06 -10.30
CA PHE A 15 -36.14 -29.70 -10.18
C PHE A 15 -34.95 -29.56 -9.21
N LEU A 16 -34.86 -30.40 -8.18
CA LEU A 16 -33.73 -30.36 -7.23
C LEU A 16 -32.42 -30.92 -7.83
N ALA A 17 -32.50 -31.88 -8.75
CA ALA A 17 -31.32 -32.47 -9.38
C ALA A 17 -30.65 -31.51 -10.38
N SER A 18 -31.42 -30.66 -11.06
CA SER A 18 -30.88 -29.68 -12.01
C SER A 18 -30.20 -28.48 -11.34
N ALA A 19 -30.64 -28.09 -10.13
CA ALA A 19 -30.01 -26.99 -9.38
C ALA A 19 -28.61 -27.36 -8.86
N ILE A 20 -28.40 -28.62 -8.46
CA ILE A 20 -27.08 -29.08 -7.97
C ILE A 20 -26.07 -29.20 -9.14
N LEU A 21 -26.52 -29.52 -10.35
CA LEU A 21 -25.65 -29.60 -11.52
C LEU A 21 -25.19 -28.22 -12.02
N LEU A 22 -26.03 -27.19 -11.92
CA LEU A 22 -25.69 -25.81 -12.28
C LEU A 22 -24.75 -25.12 -11.27
N LEU A 23 -24.78 -25.54 -10.00
CA LEU A 23 -23.80 -25.07 -9.00
C LEU A 23 -22.43 -25.74 -9.13
N ALA A 24 -22.33 -26.93 -9.74
CA ALA A 24 -21.05 -27.58 -9.97
C ALA A 24 -20.25 -26.97 -11.14
N THR A 25 -20.92 -26.40 -12.16
CA THR A 25 -20.24 -25.81 -13.32
C THR A 25 -19.72 -24.39 -13.10
N THR A 26 -20.13 -23.70 -12.03
CA THR A 26 -19.58 -22.38 -11.69
C THR A 26 -18.30 -22.44 -10.87
N ILE A 27 -17.95 -23.59 -10.30
CA ILE A 27 -16.71 -23.75 -9.52
C ILE A 27 -15.52 -24.09 -10.43
N SER A 28 -15.74 -24.61 -11.64
CA SER A 28 -14.66 -25.03 -12.55
C SER A 28 -14.02 -23.90 -13.38
N TYR A 29 -14.49 -22.66 -13.28
CA TYR A 29 -13.89 -21.50 -13.97
C TYR A 29 -13.20 -20.49 -13.03
N ALA A 30 -13.17 -20.75 -11.73
CA ALA A 30 -12.45 -19.90 -10.75
C ALA A 30 -11.04 -20.40 -10.41
N GLN A 31 -10.61 -21.53 -10.95
CA GLN A 31 -9.22 -21.97 -10.89
C GLN A 31 -8.64 -22.02 -12.30
N VAL A 32 -8.51 -20.84 -12.91
CA VAL A 32 -7.34 -20.63 -13.76
C VAL A 32 -6.18 -20.79 -12.78
N ASN A 33 -5.63 -22.00 -12.69
CA ASN A 33 -4.24 -22.18 -12.38
C ASN A 33 -3.52 -21.41 -13.49
N ALA A 34 -3.42 -20.09 -13.33
CA ALA A 34 -2.24 -19.41 -13.74
C ALA A 34 -1.15 -20.24 -13.07
N SER A 35 -0.50 -21.09 -13.88
CA SER A 35 0.89 -21.34 -13.64
C SER A 35 1.46 -19.92 -13.57
N VAL A 36 1.56 -19.40 -12.35
CA VAL A 36 2.51 -18.37 -12.00
C VAL A 36 3.81 -19.04 -12.38
N GLY A 37 4.18 -18.92 -13.67
CA GLY A 37 5.49 -19.29 -14.13
C GLY A 37 6.38 -18.57 -13.16
N GLU A 38 7.14 -19.34 -12.37
CA GLU A 38 7.96 -18.88 -11.27
C GLU A 38 8.44 -17.48 -11.60
N ALA A 39 7.75 -16.47 -11.05
CA ALA A 39 8.08 -15.10 -11.35
C ALA A 39 9.40 -14.94 -10.63
N SER A 40 10.49 -15.05 -11.40
CA SER A 40 11.81 -15.36 -10.89
C SER A 40 12.05 -14.63 -9.58
N ASP A 41 12.23 -15.42 -8.53
CA ASP A 41 12.92 -15.07 -7.29
C ASP A 41 13.75 -13.80 -7.44
N ARG A 42 13.57 -12.84 -6.53
CA ARG A 42 14.69 -12.16 -5.85
C ARG A 42 14.16 -11.18 -4.79
N PRO A 43 14.10 -11.64 -3.53
CA PRO A 43 14.76 -10.89 -2.46
C PRO A 43 15.89 -11.69 -1.78
N ALA A 44 15.92 -13.02 -1.88
CA ALA A 44 16.80 -13.84 -1.05
C ALA A 44 18.25 -13.95 -1.55
N THR A 45 18.50 -13.87 -2.87
CA THR A 45 19.85 -14.12 -3.43
C THR A 45 20.68 -12.85 -3.65
N THR A 46 20.06 -11.67 -3.78
CA THR A 46 20.75 -10.42 -4.14
C THR A 46 21.70 -9.92 -3.04
N TYR A 47 21.43 -10.22 -1.76
CA TYR A 47 22.18 -9.68 -0.62
C TYR A 47 22.95 -10.73 0.17
N GLN A 48 23.21 -11.92 -0.40
CA GLN A 48 23.87 -13.03 0.32
C GLN A 48 25.21 -12.67 0.97
N ASN A 49 25.94 -11.73 0.38
CA ASN A 49 27.25 -11.27 0.88
C ASN A 49 27.17 -9.98 1.72
N ALA A 50 25.97 -9.51 2.07
CA ALA A 50 25.76 -8.27 2.82
C ALA A 50 24.78 -8.47 3.99
N PRO A 51 25.24 -9.04 5.13
CA PRO A 51 24.37 -9.38 6.27
C PRO A 51 23.56 -8.19 6.81
N ALA A 52 24.13 -6.99 6.79
CA ALA A 52 23.43 -5.78 7.20
C ALA A 52 22.21 -5.47 6.30
N LEU A 53 22.34 -5.68 4.99
CA LEU A 53 21.22 -5.50 4.05
C LEU A 53 20.18 -6.61 4.18
N GLN A 54 20.57 -7.84 4.49
CA GLN A 54 19.62 -8.91 4.82
C GLN A 54 18.78 -8.53 6.05
N ASN A 55 19.42 -8.04 7.10
CA ASN A 55 18.72 -7.55 8.30
C ASN A 55 17.82 -6.35 8.01
N PHE A 56 18.21 -5.50 7.06
CA PHE A 56 17.35 -4.41 6.60
C PHE A 56 16.08 -4.96 5.96
N VAL A 57 16.22 -5.85 4.96
CA VAL A 57 15.09 -6.43 4.22
C VAL A 57 14.15 -7.21 5.16
N ALA A 58 14.71 -8.00 6.09
CA ALA A 58 13.95 -8.78 7.06
C ALA A 58 13.10 -7.92 8.01
N GLY A 59 13.37 -6.61 8.10
CA GLY A 59 12.59 -5.68 8.91
C GLY A 59 11.27 -5.22 8.28
N PHE A 60 10.93 -5.67 7.06
CA PHE A 60 9.75 -5.22 6.33
C PHE A 60 8.84 -6.40 5.97
N PRO A 61 7.55 -6.38 6.36
CA PRO A 61 6.59 -7.35 5.85
C PRO A 61 6.29 -7.07 4.38
N GLU A 62 6.26 -8.12 3.55
CA GLU A 62 5.88 -7.98 2.14
C GLU A 62 4.36 -7.82 2.00
N ILE A 63 3.94 -6.87 1.17
CA ILE A 63 2.53 -6.67 0.84
C ILE A 63 2.32 -6.59 -0.68
N ASN A 64 1.21 -7.15 -1.14
CA ASN A 64 0.77 -7.01 -2.53
C ASN A 64 -0.02 -5.71 -2.68
N VAL A 65 0.35 -4.90 -3.65
CA VAL A 65 -0.28 -3.59 -3.90
C VAL A 65 -1.16 -3.69 -5.13
N GLY A 66 -2.48 -3.64 -4.92
CA GLY A 66 -3.45 -3.38 -5.99
C GLY A 66 -3.87 -1.91 -5.99
N PHE A 67 -4.36 -1.44 -4.85
CA PHE A 67 -4.72 -0.04 -4.61
C PHE A 67 -4.46 0.27 -3.13
N LEU A 68 -3.30 0.85 -2.82
CA LEU A 68 -2.85 1.08 -1.45
C LEU A 68 -2.89 2.57 -1.11
N HIS A 69 -3.75 2.94 -0.15
CA HIS A 69 -3.73 4.28 0.46
C HIS A 69 -2.69 4.32 1.58
N VAL A 70 -1.75 5.26 1.48
CA VAL A 70 -0.69 5.53 2.43
C VAL A 70 -0.92 6.92 3.03
N TYR A 71 -1.18 6.96 4.33
CA TYR A 71 -1.40 8.17 5.12
C TYR A 71 -0.63 8.09 6.44
N ALA A 72 -0.33 9.24 7.04
CA ALA A 72 0.36 9.32 8.33
C ALA A 72 -0.52 8.77 9.46
N ASN A 73 0.09 8.19 10.50
CA ASN A 73 -0.56 7.32 11.48
C ASN A 73 -1.82 7.96 12.08
N PRO A 74 -2.97 7.28 12.06
CA PRO A 74 -4.13 7.71 12.82
C PRO A 74 -3.83 7.55 14.31
N SER A 75 -3.99 8.60 15.11
CA SER A 75 -3.71 8.56 16.55
C SER A 75 -4.56 7.52 17.30
N ILE A 76 -5.67 7.07 16.68
CA ILE A 76 -6.56 6.01 17.15
C ILE A 76 -6.97 5.20 15.92
N ASP A 77 -6.56 3.93 15.86
CA ASP A 77 -7.07 2.96 14.87
C ASP A 77 -7.75 1.83 15.65
N PRO A 78 -9.05 1.99 15.95
CA PRO A 78 -9.79 1.11 16.84
C PRO A 78 -10.05 -0.28 16.24
N GLU A 79 -9.89 -0.42 14.92
CA GLU A 79 -10.07 -1.69 14.20
C GLU A 79 -8.74 -2.40 13.90
N GLU A 80 -7.60 -1.81 14.27
CA GLU A 80 -6.26 -2.28 13.92
C GLU A 80 -6.02 -2.46 12.40
N THR A 81 -6.75 -1.71 11.58
CA THR A 81 -6.72 -1.84 10.11
C THR A 81 -5.64 -1.01 9.42
N TYR A 82 -4.89 -0.18 10.17
CA TYR A 82 -3.81 0.63 9.63
C TYR A 82 -2.68 -0.24 9.08
N LEU A 83 -2.67 -0.41 7.76
CA LEU A 83 -1.76 -1.32 7.06
C LEU A 83 -0.29 -0.94 7.23
N MET A 84 0.02 0.32 7.57
CA MET A 84 1.40 0.81 7.71
C MET A 84 1.91 0.83 9.15
N ARG A 85 1.30 0.05 10.08
CA ARG A 85 1.79 -0.11 11.46
C ARG A 85 3.25 -0.53 11.51
N GLY A 86 3.61 -1.55 10.74
CA GLY A 86 4.97 -2.05 10.66
C GLY A 86 5.51 -2.70 11.93
N THR A 87 6.81 -2.98 11.90
CA THR A 87 7.58 -3.48 13.06
C THR A 87 8.63 -2.45 13.47
N GLU A 88 8.88 -2.27 14.76
CA GLU A 88 9.90 -1.33 15.23
C GLU A 88 11.27 -1.65 14.61
N ALA A 89 11.92 -0.62 14.09
CA ALA A 89 13.17 -0.73 13.37
C ALA A 89 14.33 -1.12 14.30
N SER A 90 15.04 -2.18 13.92
CA SER A 90 16.31 -2.56 14.54
C SER A 90 17.35 -1.44 14.45
N SER A 91 18.38 -1.50 15.30
CA SER A 91 19.52 -0.57 15.23
C SER A 91 20.21 -0.63 13.85
N THR A 92 20.29 -1.81 13.25
CA THR A 92 20.84 -2.01 11.90
C THR A 92 19.99 -1.31 10.84
N LEU A 93 18.67 -1.45 10.87
CA LEU A 93 17.77 -0.77 9.92
C LEU A 93 17.96 0.75 10.03
N LYS A 94 17.90 1.29 11.25
CA LYS A 94 18.08 2.73 11.52
C LYS A 94 19.44 3.24 11.02
N ALA A 95 20.52 2.48 11.20
CA ALA A 95 21.86 2.85 10.77
C ALA A 95 22.06 2.83 9.25
N LEU A 96 21.24 2.07 8.51
CA LEU A 96 21.34 1.95 7.05
C LEU A 96 20.52 3.00 6.29
N LEU A 97 19.58 3.69 6.96
CA LEU A 97 18.85 4.80 6.34
C LEU A 97 19.84 5.90 5.87
N PRO A 98 19.52 6.68 4.83
CA PRO A 98 20.37 7.80 4.45
C PRO A 98 20.53 8.79 5.62
N VAL A 99 21.70 9.43 5.71
CA VAL A 99 22.11 10.26 6.86
C VAL A 99 21.09 11.35 7.19
N ASP A 100 20.48 11.95 6.17
CA ASP A 100 19.49 13.01 6.36
C ASP A 100 18.21 12.48 7.03
N PHE A 101 17.81 11.25 6.72
CA PHE A 101 16.67 10.59 7.37
C PHE A 101 17.00 10.09 8.78
N GLN A 102 18.24 9.70 9.04
CA GLN A 102 18.68 9.44 10.42
C GLN A 102 18.65 10.71 11.28
N LYS A 103 19.13 11.84 10.73
CA LYS A 103 19.08 13.15 11.40
C LYS A 103 17.64 13.59 11.62
N MET A 104 16.81 13.46 10.59
CA MET A 104 15.39 13.79 10.66
C MET A 104 14.70 13.01 11.77
N ALA A 105 14.85 11.68 11.81
CA ALA A 105 14.27 10.84 12.87
C ALA A 105 14.73 11.27 14.27
N ARG A 106 16.02 11.61 14.44
CA ARG A 106 16.52 12.13 15.73
C ARG A 106 15.92 13.50 16.10
N ASN A 107 15.80 14.40 15.13
CA ASN A 107 15.30 15.76 15.38
C ASN A 107 13.82 15.78 15.78
N MET A 108 13.03 14.82 15.31
CA MET A 108 11.61 14.66 15.67
C MET A 108 11.38 13.70 16.85
N ASP A 109 12.45 13.19 17.48
CA ASP A 109 12.42 12.13 18.49
C ASP A 109 11.57 10.91 18.05
N ALA A 110 11.71 10.50 16.79
CA ALA A 110 10.83 9.51 16.21
C ALA A 110 11.15 8.07 16.60
N LYS A 111 10.08 7.31 16.84
CA LYS A 111 10.11 5.86 16.70
C LYS A 111 10.05 5.50 15.23
N VAL A 112 10.99 4.67 14.79
CA VAL A 112 11.13 4.27 13.39
C VAL A 112 10.63 2.83 13.23
N TYR A 113 9.87 2.57 12.18
CA TYR A 113 9.28 1.27 11.88
C TYR A 113 9.55 0.87 10.42
N GLY A 114 9.85 -0.41 10.20
CA GLY A 114 9.76 -1.01 8.87
C GLY A 114 8.30 -1.35 8.59
N ALA A 115 7.64 -0.53 7.76
CA ALA A 115 6.19 -0.61 7.57
C ALA A 115 5.80 -1.68 6.56
N ALA A 116 6.43 -1.67 5.38
CA ALA A 116 6.12 -2.62 4.32
C ALA A 116 7.25 -2.72 3.29
N ALA A 117 7.31 -3.83 2.59
CA ALA A 117 8.02 -4.00 1.33
C ALA A 117 7.01 -4.19 0.20
N ILE A 118 7.19 -3.43 -0.88
CA ILE A 118 6.35 -3.48 -2.07
C ILE A 118 7.22 -3.74 -3.31
N ARG A 119 6.66 -4.41 -4.31
CA ARG A 119 7.36 -4.71 -5.56
C ARG A 119 7.47 -3.44 -6.42
N GLY A 120 8.67 -3.13 -6.89
CA GLY A 120 8.92 -2.10 -7.91
C GLY A 120 9.47 -2.70 -9.21
N ILE A 121 10.03 -1.85 -10.08
CA ILE A 121 10.63 -2.27 -11.34
C ILE A 121 12.04 -2.81 -11.10
N ASN A 122 12.18 -4.14 -11.16
CA ASN A 122 13.44 -4.86 -10.96
C ASN A 122 14.11 -4.61 -9.58
N GLU A 123 13.38 -4.07 -8.61
CA GLU A 123 13.81 -3.87 -7.23
C GLU A 123 12.60 -3.90 -6.28
N ASN A 124 12.83 -4.24 -5.02
CA ASN A 124 11.85 -4.02 -3.96
C ASN A 124 12.00 -2.59 -3.43
N MET A 125 10.86 -1.99 -3.07
CA MET A 125 10.81 -0.69 -2.39
C MET A 125 10.31 -0.90 -0.97
N TYR A 126 10.86 -0.13 -0.03
CA TYR A 126 10.67 -0.30 1.40
C TYR A 126 10.07 0.96 2.00
N ILE A 127 8.92 0.83 2.65
CA ILE A 127 8.22 1.93 3.32
C ILE A 127 8.66 1.96 4.77
N VAL A 128 9.26 3.07 5.19
CA VAL A 128 9.63 3.33 6.58
C VAL A 128 8.67 4.35 7.16
N ARG A 129 8.08 4.03 8.31
CA ARG A 129 7.28 4.97 9.09
C ARG A 129 8.14 5.58 10.19
N MET A 130 8.06 6.89 10.35
CA MET A 130 8.64 7.63 11.47
C MET A 130 7.48 8.28 12.21
N ASP A 131 7.30 7.86 13.46
CA ASP A 131 6.28 8.34 14.39
C ASP A 131 6.97 9.33 15.35
N GLY A 132 6.79 10.61 15.10
CA GLY A 132 7.51 11.70 15.76
C GLY A 132 6.56 12.56 16.60
N ALA A 133 7.10 13.24 17.62
CA ALA A 133 6.26 13.94 18.61
C ALA A 133 5.31 15.00 18.01
N GLU A 134 5.74 15.68 16.95
CA GLU A 134 4.98 16.75 16.27
C GLU A 134 4.75 16.45 14.78
N GLN A 135 5.32 15.36 14.28
CA GLN A 135 5.27 15.00 12.87
C GLN A 135 5.35 13.50 12.68
N ASP A 136 4.35 12.97 11.98
CA ASP A 136 4.37 11.61 11.46
C ASP A 136 4.67 11.63 9.97
N ARG A 137 5.41 10.63 9.50
CA ARG A 137 5.74 10.50 8.07
C ARG A 137 6.05 9.09 7.63
N LEU A 138 5.82 8.85 6.34
CA LEU A 138 6.13 7.62 5.64
C LEU A 138 6.99 7.92 4.42
N GLU A 139 8.11 7.23 4.35
CA GLU A 139 9.17 7.46 3.37
C GLU A 139 9.46 6.15 2.61
N LEU A 140 9.57 6.25 1.30
CA LEU A 140 9.85 5.13 0.41
C LEU A 140 11.34 5.08 0.08
N PHE A 141 11.94 3.91 0.22
CA PHE A 141 13.34 3.65 -0.07
C PHE A 141 13.51 2.47 -1.03
N ALA A 142 14.70 2.32 -1.59
CA ALA A 142 15.15 1.10 -2.26
C ALA A 142 16.62 0.81 -1.92
N ILE A 143 17.07 -0.40 -2.20
CA ILE A 143 18.48 -0.76 -2.08
C ILE A 143 19.10 -0.73 -3.48
N ARG A 144 20.06 0.16 -3.70
CA ARG A 144 20.78 0.27 -4.97
C ARG A 144 22.28 0.08 -4.75
N GLY A 145 22.84 -0.95 -5.37
CA GLY A 145 24.18 -1.43 -5.02
C GLY A 145 24.19 -1.86 -3.54
N ASN A 146 25.07 -1.26 -2.75
CA ASN A 146 25.21 -1.56 -1.31
C ASN A 146 24.66 -0.44 -0.41
N LYS A 147 23.71 0.37 -0.90
CA LYS A 147 23.18 1.53 -0.17
C LYS A 147 21.65 1.56 -0.22
N VAL A 148 21.05 1.97 0.90
CA VAL A 148 19.65 2.37 0.94
C VAL A 148 19.54 3.79 0.40
N VAL A 149 18.67 3.99 -0.58
CA VAL A 149 18.41 5.29 -1.21
C VAL A 149 16.97 5.68 -0.98
N HIS A 150 16.73 6.97 -0.74
CA HIS A 150 15.37 7.52 -0.67
C HIS A 150 14.81 7.69 -2.08
N LEU A 151 13.53 7.34 -2.25
CA LEU A 151 12.80 7.46 -3.51
C LEU A 151 11.75 8.55 -3.43
N LYS A 152 10.97 8.59 -2.35
CA LYS A 152 9.80 9.47 -2.24
C LYS A 152 9.29 9.61 -0.82
N THR A 153 8.77 10.78 -0.46
CA THR A 153 7.87 10.93 0.68
C THR A 153 6.44 10.56 0.26
N LEU A 154 5.89 9.55 0.92
CA LEU A 154 4.56 9.02 0.62
C LEU A 154 3.48 9.71 1.44
N ALA A 155 3.74 9.94 2.72
CA ALA A 155 2.79 10.63 3.56
C ALA A 155 3.49 11.42 4.65
N TYR A 156 2.85 12.50 5.09
CA TYR A 156 3.20 13.16 6.34
C TYR A 156 2.01 13.92 6.90
N GLN A 157 2.03 14.16 8.19
CA GLN A 157 1.17 15.13 8.86
C GLN A 157 2.03 15.97 9.80
N PHE A 158 1.91 17.29 9.68
CA PHE A 158 2.66 18.24 10.49
C PHE A 158 1.74 19.40 10.86
N CYS A 159 1.62 19.70 12.16
CA CYS A 159 0.77 20.77 12.66
C CYS A 159 1.58 21.73 13.52
N GLU A 160 1.66 23.00 13.11
CA GLU A 160 2.38 24.04 13.84
C GLU A 160 1.56 25.34 13.84
N SER A 161 1.40 25.96 15.00
CA SER A 161 0.78 27.29 15.14
C SER A 161 -0.60 27.43 14.45
N GLY A 162 -1.45 26.41 14.56
CA GLY A 162 -2.80 26.40 13.96
C GLY A 162 -2.83 26.17 12.44
N LYS A 163 -1.67 25.87 11.82
CA LYS A 163 -1.54 25.40 10.44
C LYS A 163 -1.20 23.91 10.45
N CYS A 164 -2.00 23.11 9.75
CA CYS A 164 -1.70 21.70 9.54
C CYS A 164 -1.43 21.44 8.06
N GLU A 165 -0.33 20.76 7.75
CA GLU A 165 -0.01 20.26 6.44
C GLU A 165 -0.12 18.74 6.44
N GLN A 166 -0.77 18.19 5.42
CA GLN A 166 -0.90 16.75 5.25
C GLN A 166 -0.64 16.39 3.80
N LEU A 167 0.04 15.26 3.63
CA LEU A 167 0.24 14.57 2.37
C LEU A 167 -0.22 13.13 2.56
N ASP A 168 -1.08 12.67 1.67
CA ASP A 168 -1.41 11.26 1.49
C ASP A 168 -1.01 10.82 0.09
N SER A 169 -0.76 9.53 -0.08
CA SER A 169 -0.51 8.92 -1.38
C SER A 169 -1.36 7.68 -1.60
N TYR A 170 -1.72 7.43 -2.86
CA TYR A 170 -2.20 6.15 -3.33
C TYR A 170 -1.12 5.53 -4.22
N ILE A 171 -0.77 4.28 -3.95
CA ILE A 171 0.12 3.47 -4.78
C ILE A 171 -0.74 2.44 -5.50
N THR A 172 -0.79 2.52 -6.82
CA THR A 172 -1.66 1.70 -7.67
C THR A 172 -1.12 1.71 -9.09
N ASP A 173 -1.49 0.72 -9.90
CA ASP A 173 -1.33 0.77 -11.36
C ASP A 173 -2.53 1.54 -11.94
N VAL A 174 -2.31 2.73 -12.54
CA VAL A 174 -3.40 3.56 -13.08
C VAL A 174 -3.64 3.27 -14.56
N ASP A 175 -2.59 3.07 -15.36
CA ASP A 175 -2.69 2.88 -16.81
C ASP A 175 -2.72 1.41 -17.25
N GLY A 176 -2.58 0.47 -16.32
CA GLY A 176 -2.62 -0.96 -16.58
C GLY A 176 -1.31 -1.51 -17.16
N ASP A 177 -0.20 -0.77 -17.05
CA ASP A 177 1.11 -1.18 -17.56
C ASP A 177 1.85 -2.15 -16.64
N THR A 178 1.22 -2.56 -15.53
CA THR A 178 1.74 -3.44 -14.45
C THR A 178 2.84 -2.83 -13.58
N ASN A 179 3.20 -1.57 -13.82
CA ASN A 179 4.08 -0.80 -12.95
C ASN A 179 3.25 0.01 -11.96
N LEU A 180 3.86 0.35 -10.83
CA LEU A 180 3.18 1.17 -9.82
C LEU A 180 3.29 2.65 -10.21
N ASP A 181 2.15 3.32 -10.16
CA ASP A 181 2.02 4.78 -10.13
C ASP A 181 1.83 5.28 -8.70
N LEU A 182 2.05 6.58 -8.55
CA LEU A 182 1.86 7.29 -7.29
C LEU A 182 0.94 8.49 -7.51
N VAL A 183 -0.22 8.46 -6.88
CA VAL A 183 -1.15 9.58 -6.82
C VAL A 183 -1.02 10.25 -5.47
N GLN A 184 -0.62 11.53 -5.44
CA GLN A 184 -0.43 12.28 -4.20
C GLN A 184 -1.47 13.38 -4.07
N ILE A 185 -2.02 13.51 -2.87
CA ILE A 185 -2.91 14.60 -2.49
C ILE A 185 -2.31 15.30 -1.27
N SER A 186 -2.18 16.61 -1.34
CA SER A 186 -1.67 17.44 -0.24
C SER A 186 -2.67 18.53 0.14
N ARG A 187 -2.86 18.76 1.44
CA ARG A 187 -3.76 19.79 1.96
C ARG A 187 -3.08 20.65 3.01
N VAL A 188 -3.43 21.92 3.04
CA VAL A 188 -3.04 22.86 4.10
C VAL A 188 -4.31 23.37 4.76
N MET A 189 -4.41 23.16 6.07
CA MET A 189 -5.54 23.58 6.89
C MET A 189 -5.14 24.73 7.82
N ARG A 190 -6.06 25.70 8.00
CA ARG A 190 -5.96 26.77 9.02
C ARG A 190 -7.31 26.98 9.67
N ASN A 191 -7.35 27.19 10.99
CA ASN A 191 -8.59 27.45 11.73
C ASN A 191 -9.70 26.44 11.40
N SER A 192 -9.34 25.15 11.27
CA SER A 192 -10.23 24.02 10.92
C SER A 192 -10.72 23.95 9.47
N GLY A 193 -10.39 24.92 8.61
CA GLY A 193 -10.75 24.94 7.19
C GLY A 193 -9.59 24.60 6.25
N VAL A 194 -9.89 24.01 5.10
CA VAL A 194 -8.91 23.78 4.02
C VAL A 194 -8.63 25.10 3.31
N THR A 195 -7.35 25.47 3.22
CA THR A 195 -6.88 26.70 2.58
C THR A 195 -6.13 26.47 1.27
N ALA A 196 -5.56 25.28 1.10
CA ALA A 196 -4.97 24.85 -0.15
C ALA A 196 -5.10 23.33 -0.28
N GLU A 197 -5.33 22.87 -1.50
CA GLU A 197 -5.29 21.47 -1.89
C GLU A 197 -4.49 21.34 -3.19
N THR A 198 -3.67 20.31 -3.31
CA THR A 198 -2.90 20.04 -4.53
C THR A 198 -2.85 18.55 -4.78
N LYS A 199 -3.14 18.17 -6.03
CA LYS A 199 -3.09 16.79 -6.52
C LYS A 199 -1.95 16.64 -7.52
N LYS A 200 -1.17 15.56 -7.43
CA LYS A 200 -0.04 15.26 -8.31
C LYS A 200 -0.03 13.77 -8.63
N VAL A 201 0.41 13.44 -9.83
CA VAL A 201 0.57 12.04 -10.27
C VAL A 201 2.01 11.83 -10.71
N PHE A 202 2.55 10.66 -10.40
CA PHE A 202 3.90 10.27 -10.79
C PHE A 202 3.90 8.85 -11.34
N THR A 203 4.66 8.62 -12.41
CA THR A 203 4.96 7.28 -12.92
C THR A 203 6.37 6.87 -12.52
N LEU A 204 6.57 5.58 -12.26
CA LEU A 204 7.89 5.03 -12.02
C LEU A 204 8.59 4.75 -13.37
N GLN A 205 9.66 5.47 -13.66
CA GLN A 205 10.34 5.36 -14.95
C GLN A 205 11.21 4.10 -15.02
N GLU A 206 10.97 3.21 -15.97
CA GLU A 206 11.74 1.95 -16.11
C GLU A 206 13.26 2.15 -16.19
N ARG A 207 13.70 3.18 -16.94
CA ARG A 207 15.12 3.38 -17.27
C ARG A 207 15.99 3.70 -16.05
N ASN A 208 15.50 4.54 -15.13
CA ASN A 208 16.26 5.02 -13.99
C ASN A 208 15.60 4.73 -12.64
N ARG A 209 14.40 4.14 -12.65
CA ARG A 209 13.59 3.80 -11.48
C ARG A 209 13.30 5.02 -10.61
N GLU A 210 13.08 6.18 -11.24
CA GLU A 210 12.73 7.42 -10.56
C GLU A 210 11.26 7.78 -10.77
N TRP A 211 10.64 8.37 -9.75
CA TRP A 211 9.27 8.88 -9.82
C TRP A 211 9.23 10.21 -10.57
N LYS A 212 8.61 10.22 -11.76
CA LYS A 212 8.49 11.42 -12.58
C LYS A 212 7.06 11.94 -12.58
N LYS A 213 6.89 13.23 -12.30
CA LYS A 213 5.56 13.86 -12.35
C LYS A 213 5.01 13.76 -13.78
N THR A 214 3.74 13.39 -13.89
CA THR A 214 3.01 13.34 -15.15
C THR A 214 1.65 14.00 -15.02
N ASN A 215 1.08 14.40 -16.16
CA ASN A 215 -0.31 14.80 -16.31
C ASN A 215 -1.03 13.92 -17.36
N GLN A 216 -0.40 12.82 -17.79
CA GLN A 216 -0.89 11.96 -18.87
C GLN A 216 -1.81 10.84 -18.37
N LEU A 217 -1.86 10.61 -17.06
CA LEU A 217 -2.68 9.57 -16.45
C LEU A 217 -4.07 10.09 -16.12
N GLU A 218 -5.08 9.31 -16.51
CA GLU A 218 -6.48 9.54 -16.18
C GLU A 218 -6.79 8.96 -14.81
N VAL A 219 -6.46 9.72 -13.76
CA VAL A 219 -6.72 9.29 -12.38
C VAL A 219 -8.21 9.45 -12.04
N PRO A 220 -8.86 8.42 -11.44
CA PRO A 220 -10.23 8.49 -10.96
C PRO A 220 -10.32 9.32 -9.67
N TRP A 221 -10.23 10.65 -9.81
CA TRP A 221 -10.09 11.59 -8.69
C TRP A 221 -11.24 11.54 -7.68
N GLU A 222 -12.42 11.06 -8.08
CA GLU A 222 -13.58 10.83 -7.22
C GLU A 222 -13.38 9.68 -6.21
N SER A 223 -12.47 8.75 -6.51
CA SER A 223 -12.11 7.62 -5.64
C SER A 223 -10.93 7.91 -4.72
N ILE A 224 -10.27 9.06 -4.91
CA ILE A 224 -9.09 9.49 -4.17
C ILE A 224 -9.51 10.46 -3.06
N LYS A 225 -9.36 10.04 -1.81
CA LYS A 225 -9.80 10.79 -0.63
C LYS A 225 -8.65 11.01 0.34
N PHE A 226 -8.67 12.13 1.06
CA PHE A 226 -7.80 12.26 2.23
C PHE A 226 -8.32 11.38 3.34
N TYR A 227 -7.40 10.82 4.11
CA TYR A 227 -7.73 10.42 5.45
C TYR A 227 -7.96 11.67 6.33
N ASP A 228 -9.10 11.72 7.00
CA ASP A 228 -9.47 12.76 7.96
C ASP A 228 -10.00 12.13 9.25
N SER A 229 -9.17 12.13 10.29
CA SER A 229 -9.51 11.55 11.59
C SER A 229 -10.78 12.11 12.24
N ARG A 230 -11.29 13.27 11.79
CA ARG A 230 -12.55 13.84 12.32
C ARG A 230 -13.79 13.20 11.71
N THR A 231 -13.68 12.65 10.51
CA THR A 231 -14.80 12.07 9.75
C THR A 231 -14.68 10.58 9.57
N ASP A 232 -13.47 10.05 9.54
CA ASP A 232 -13.20 8.68 9.15
C ASP A 232 -13.10 7.72 10.36
N ASP A 233 -12.96 8.26 11.57
CA ASP A 233 -12.87 7.50 12.83
C ASP A 233 -14.19 7.47 13.64
N LYS A 234 -15.36 7.59 12.97
CA LYS A 234 -16.68 7.65 13.63
C LYS A 234 -17.42 6.31 13.70
#